data_AF-A0A9D9WXN0-F1
#
_entry.id   AF-A0A9D9WXN0-F1
#
_cell.length_a   1.000
_cell.length_b   1.000
_cell.length_c   1.000
_cell.angle_alpha   90.00
_cell.angle_beta   90.00
_cell.angle_gamma   90.00
#
_symmetry.space_group_name_H-M   'P 1'
#
loop_
_entity.id
_entity.type
_entity.pdbx_description
1 polymer ?
#
loop_
_entity_poly.entity_id
_entity_poly.type
_entity_poly.pdbx_seq_one_letter_code
_entity_poly.pdbx_strand_id
1 'polypeptide(L)' 'PGGTVKRGQAFKRHILTKKTTKNKRHLRGAVAVHETNMGHIAQMLPMAGL' A
#
# COMPACT_ATOMS: atom_id res chain seq x y z
N PRO A 1 -6.65 -2.87 -18.26
CA PRO A 1 -6.48 -3.56 -16.96
C PRO A 1 -6.74 -2.59 -15.79
N GLY A 2 -8.01 -2.25 -15.58
CA GLY A 2 -8.49 -1.39 -14.49
C GLY A 2 -9.10 -2.27 -13.39
N GLY A 3 -8.88 -1.90 -12.13
CA GLY A 3 -9.32 -2.69 -10.97
C GLY A 3 -8.21 -3.01 -9.96
N THR A 4 -6.99 -2.49 -10.13
CA THR A 4 -5.93 -2.62 -9.11
C THR A 4 -5.64 -1.29 -8.44
N VAL A 5 -5.71 -1.27 -7.11
CA VAL A 5 -5.39 -0.09 -6.30
C VAL A 5 -3.94 -0.15 -5.83
N LYS A 6 -3.17 0.90 -6.10
CA LYS A 6 -1.80 1.05 -5.56
C LYS A 6 -1.84 1.70 -4.17
N ARG A 7 -1.01 1.22 -3.26
CA ARG A 7 -0.84 1.78 -1.90
C ARG A 7 0.64 1.96 -1.55
N GLY A 8 0.90 2.90 -0.64
CA GLY A 8 2.19 3.00 0.03
C GLY A 8 2.39 1.90 1.08
N GLN A 9 3.63 1.48 1.30
CA GLN A 9 3.96 0.53 2.37
C GLN A 9 4.04 1.25 3.72
N ALA A 10 3.54 0.58 4.77
CA ALA A 10 3.61 1.07 6.14
C ALA A 10 5.05 1.00 6.70
N PHE A 11 5.25 1.48 7.93
CA PHE A 11 6.50 1.35 8.69
C PHE A 11 7.70 2.16 8.17
N LYS A 12 7.49 3.19 7.35
CA LYS A 12 8.57 4.10 6.89
C LYS A 12 8.44 5.55 7.39
N ARG A 13 7.59 5.83 8.39
CA ARG A 13 7.34 7.19 8.90
C ARG A 13 8.23 7.61 10.08
N HIS A 14 8.43 6.72 11.05
CA HIS A 14 9.29 6.96 12.22
C HIS A 14 9.99 5.67 12.67
N ILE A 15 10.90 5.79 13.64
CA ILE A 15 11.66 4.66 14.21
C ILE A 15 12.45 3.93 13.10
N LEU A 16 13.16 4.72 12.28
CA LEU A 16 13.92 4.25 11.12
C LEU A 16 15.39 3.98 11.43
N THR A 17 15.88 4.51 12.54
CA THR A 17 17.27 4.37 13.00
C THR A 17 17.59 2.90 13.29
N LYS A 18 16.69 2.20 14.00
CA LYS A 18 16.82 0.76 14.32
C LYS A 18 16.48 -0.19 13.17
N LYS A 19 16.07 0.32 12.01
CA LYS A 19 15.71 -0.51 10.82
C LYS A 19 16.88 -0.57 9.86
N THR A 20 17.17 -1.77 9.35
CA THR A 20 18.22 -1.98 8.35
C THR A 20 17.94 -1.18 7.07
N THR A 21 19.01 -0.79 6.36
CA THR A 21 18.92 -0.08 5.08
C THR A 21 18.18 -0.90 4.01
N LYS A 22 18.37 -2.23 4.00
CA LYS A 22 17.65 -3.17 3.13
C LYS A 22 16.14 -3.10 3.35
N ASN A 23 15.69 -3.17 4.61
CA ASN A 23 14.26 -3.09 4.92
C ASN A 23 13.68 -1.72 4.50
N LYS A 24 14.37 -0.63 4.84
CA LYS A 24 13.98 0.73 4.41
C LYS A 24 13.92 0.91 2.89
N ARG A 25 14.68 0.14 2.11
CA ARG A 25 14.65 0.14 0.63
C ARG A 25 13.43 -0.60 0.08
N HIS A 26 13.08 -1.75 0.65
CA HIS A 26 11.87 -2.49 0.24
C HIS A 26 10.59 -1.70 0.53
N LEU A 27 10.54 -0.97 1.65
CA LEU A 27 9.39 -0.13 2.03
C LEU A 27 9.24 1.15 1.16
N ARG A 28 10.11 1.40 0.17
CA ARG A 28 10.01 2.60 -0.70
C ARG A 28 8.99 2.44 -1.83
N GLY A 29 8.77 1.22 -2.31
CA GLY A 29 7.94 0.97 -3.48
C GLY A 29 6.45 0.96 -3.15
N ALA A 30 5.64 1.53 -4.06
CA ALA A 30 4.20 1.34 -4.05
C ALA A 30 3.87 -0.12 -4.43
N VAL A 31 2.88 -0.70 -3.75
CA VAL A 31 2.44 -2.09 -3.94
C VAL A 31 0.96 -2.12 -4.22
N ALA A 32 0.48 -3.19 -4.86
CA ALA A 32 -0.95 -3.43 -5.00
C ALA A 32 -1.58 -3.72 -3.63
N VAL A 33 -2.84 -3.33 -3.47
CA VAL A 33 -3.68 -3.78 -2.36
C VAL A 33 -3.92 -5.29 -2.50
N HIS A 34 -3.97 -5.99 -1.37
CA HIS A 34 -4.31 -7.41 -1.34
C HIS A 34 -5.78 -7.63 -1.73
N GLU A 35 -6.07 -8.69 -2.47
CA GLU A 35 -7.39 -8.98 -3.05
C GLU A 35 -8.52 -8.93 -2.01
N THR A 36 -8.28 -9.47 -0.80
CA THR A 36 -9.25 -9.46 0.32
C THR A 36 -9.72 -8.06 0.73
N ASN A 37 -8.89 -7.02 0.55
CA ASN A 37 -9.22 -5.65 0.96
C ASN A 37 -9.90 -4.85 -0.15
N MET A 38 -9.98 -5.38 -1.37
CA MET A 38 -10.53 -4.66 -2.53
C MET A 38 -12.01 -4.30 -2.35
N GLY A 39 -12.82 -5.20 -1.81
CA GLY A 39 -14.26 -4.95 -1.57
C GLY A 39 -14.51 -3.80 -0.57
N HIS A 40 -13.72 -3.74 0.50
CA HIS A 40 -13.80 -2.64 1.46
C HIS A 40 -13.38 -1.30 0.84
N ILE A 41 -12.37 -1.30 -0.02
CA ILE A 41 -11.92 -0.08 -0.71
C ILE A 41 -12.96 0.40 -1.73
N ALA A 42 -13.61 -0.50 -2.46
CA ALA A 42 -14.68 -0.16 -3.40
C ALA A 42 -15.87 0.51 -2.67
N GLN A 43 -16.22 0.04 -1.47
CA GLN A 43 -17.25 0.68 -0.64
C GLN A 43 -16.83 2.05 -0.12
N MET A 44 -15.55 2.24 0.24
CA MET A 44 -15.03 3.53 0.69
C MET A 44 -14.83 4.54 -0.45
N LEU A 45 -14.65 4.07 -1.69
CA LEU A 45 -14.41 4.88 -2.88
C LEU A 45 -15.45 4.59 -3.98
N PRO A 46 -16.73 4.92 -3.76
CA PRO A 46 -17.84 4.51 -4.64
C PRO A 46 -17.76 5.09 -6.07
N MET A 47 -17.04 6.20 -6.27
CA MET A 47 -16.89 6.86 -7.58
C MET A 47 -15.60 6.47 -8.33
N ALA A 48 -14.76 5.62 -7.75
CA ALA A 48 -13.41 5.36 -8.27
C ALA A 48 -13.34 4.26 -9.35
N GLY A 49 -14.46 3.63 -9.71
CA GLY A 49 -14.51 2.60 -10.76
C GLY A 49 -13.57 1.42 -10.49
N LEU A 50 -13.62 0.91 -9.25
CA LEU A 50 -12.79 -0.20 -8.74
C LEU A 50 -13.51 -1.55 -8.82
#